data_AF-A0A843ESN8-F1
#
_entry.id   AF-A0A843ESN8-F1
#
_cell.length_a   1.000
_cell.length_b   1.000
_cell.length_c   1.000
_cell.angle_alpha   90.00
_cell.angle_beta   90.00
_cell.angle_gamma   90.00
#
_symmetry.space_group_name_H-M   'P 1'
#
loop_
_entity.id
_entity.type
_entity.pdbx_description
1 polymer ?
#
loop_
_entity_poly.entity_id
_entity_poly.type
_entity_poly.pdbx_seq_one_letter_code
_entity_poly.pdbx_strand_id
1 'polypeptide(L)'
;MFFNPEDFNDTIGDASAHDINLATAMRIGREMEPEMMPDEVCFIAIEAEDIGTVNEGMTPRLVEAKPSAVRAVLHQIEEFRARSGKD
;
A
#
# COMPACT_ATOMS: atom_id res chain seq x y z
N MET A 1 3.75 -35.77 -7.31
CA MET A 1 4.21 -35.19 -6.04
C MET A 1 3.13 -35.50 -5.02
N PHE A 2 3.46 -36.19 -3.93
CA PHE A 2 2.53 -36.47 -2.83
C PHE A 2 2.82 -35.46 -1.73
N PHE A 3 1.78 -34.81 -1.22
CA PHE A 3 1.84 -33.89 -0.09
C PHE A 3 0.91 -34.39 1.00
N ASN A 4 1.33 -34.25 2.26
CA ASN A 4 0.51 -34.46 3.43
C ASN A 4 -0.03 -33.11 3.94
N PRO A 5 -1.14 -33.10 4.69
CA PRO A 5 -1.68 -31.87 5.25
C PRO A 5 -0.68 -31.05 6.07
N GLU A 6 0.27 -31.69 6.75
CA GLU A 6 1.29 -31.01 7.54
C GLU A 6 2.27 -30.17 6.72
N ASP A 7 2.42 -30.47 5.42
CA ASP A 7 3.28 -29.71 4.49
C ASP A 7 2.74 -28.29 4.24
N PHE A 8 1.52 -28.00 4.69
CA PHE A 8 0.85 -26.69 4.55
C PHE A 8 0.72 -25.94 5.88
N ASN A 9 1.25 -26.47 6.99
CA ASN A 9 1.15 -25.79 8.30
C ASN A 9 1.76 -24.38 8.28
N ASP A 10 2.82 -24.17 7.49
CA ASP A 10 3.49 -22.87 7.33
C ASP A 10 2.70 -21.88 6.46
N THR A 11 1.60 -22.34 5.84
CA THR A 11 0.67 -21.50 5.06
C THR A 11 -0.55 -21.05 5.85
N ILE A 12 -0.69 -21.54 7.10
CA ILE A 12 -1.76 -21.13 8.01
C ILE A 12 -1.37 -19.76 8.59
N GLY A 13 -1.98 -18.70 8.05
CA GLY A 13 -1.87 -17.34 8.58
C GLY A 13 -3.23 -16.80 9.07
N ASP A 14 -3.20 -15.83 9.98
CA ASP A 14 -4.42 -15.24 10.59
C ASP A 14 -5.30 -14.46 9.60
N ALA A 15 -4.77 -14.15 8.42
CA ALA A 15 -5.50 -13.60 7.28
C ALA A 15 -4.68 -13.79 6.00
N SER A 16 -5.33 -14.01 4.85
CA SER A 16 -4.66 -13.73 3.57
C SER A 16 -4.25 -12.26 3.58
N ALA A 17 -3.11 -11.91 2.98
CA ALA A 17 -2.70 -10.51 2.82
C ALA A 17 -3.76 -9.66 2.07
N HIS A 18 -4.71 -10.31 1.37
CA HIS A 18 -5.86 -9.67 0.73
C HIS A 18 -7.13 -9.62 1.59
N ASP A 19 -7.18 -10.29 2.74
CA ASP A 19 -8.35 -10.33 3.63
C ASP A 19 -8.39 -9.17 4.64
N ILE A 20 -7.28 -8.42 4.77
CA ILE A 20 -7.19 -7.27 5.68
C ILE A 20 -6.96 -5.97 4.91
N ASN A 21 -7.66 -4.92 5.34
CA ASN A 21 -7.45 -3.59 4.78
C ASN A 21 -6.14 -2.96 5.30
N LEU A 22 -5.70 -1.90 4.63
CA LEU A 22 -4.44 -1.22 4.94
C LEU A 22 -4.34 -0.73 6.40
N ALA A 23 -5.45 -0.22 6.96
CA ALA A 23 -5.46 0.26 8.34
C ALA A 23 -5.24 -0.87 9.35
N THR A 24 -5.87 -2.02 9.13
CA THR A 24 -5.66 -3.23 9.94
C THR A 24 -4.22 -3.72 9.82
N ALA A 25 -3.66 -3.76 8.60
CA ALA A 25 -2.27 -4.17 8.39
C ALA A 25 -1.28 -3.24 9.10
N MET A 26 -1.49 -1.91 9.02
CA MET A 26 -0.66 -0.93 9.73
C MET A 26 -0.72 -1.11 11.25
N ARG A 27 -1.90 -1.41 11.80
CA ARG A 27 -2.07 -1.68 13.23
C ARG A 27 -1.28 -2.92 13.64
N ILE A 28 -1.49 -4.04 12.96
CA ILE A 28 -0.80 -5.31 13.23
C ILE A 28 0.72 -5.11 13.19
N GLY A 29 1.23 -4.47 12.13
CA GLY A 29 2.66 -4.22 11.99
C GLY A 29 3.24 -3.37 13.15
N ARG A 30 2.53 -2.33 13.58
CA ARG A 30 2.95 -1.49 14.72
C ARG A 30 2.92 -2.23 16.05
N GLU A 31 2.01 -3.18 16.22
CA GLU A 31 1.89 -3.99 17.45
C GLU A 31 2.93 -5.13 17.49
N MET A 32 3.23 -5.76 16.35
CA MET A 32 4.11 -6.93 16.27
C MET A 32 5.59 -6.58 16.08
N GLU A 33 5.90 -5.65 15.16
CA GLU A 33 7.27 -5.33 14.73
C GLU A 33 7.45 -3.81 14.59
N PRO A 34 7.31 -3.04 15.69
CA PRO A 34 7.30 -1.58 15.64
C PRO A 34 8.55 -0.98 15.02
N GLU A 35 9.72 -1.59 15.26
CA GLU A 35 11.02 -1.13 14.75
C GLU A 35 11.17 -1.30 13.22
N MET A 36 10.38 -2.18 12.60
CA MET A 36 10.37 -2.36 11.14
C MET A 36 9.32 -1.48 10.45
N MET A 37 8.41 -0.86 11.21
CA MET A 37 7.36 -0.03 10.66
C MET A 37 7.87 1.37 10.30
N PRO A 38 7.34 2.00 9.24
CA PRO A 38 7.69 3.38 8.93
C PRO A 38 7.17 4.34 10.00
N ASP A 39 8.02 5.29 10.40
CA ASP A 39 7.66 6.36 11.34
C ASP A 39 6.56 7.28 10.77
N GLU A 40 6.68 7.62 9.49
CA GLU A 40 5.76 8.51 8.78
C GLU A 40 5.21 7.80 7.52
N VAL A 41 3.91 7.93 7.29
CA VAL A 41 3.24 7.42 6.09
C VAL A 41 2.39 8.53 5.49
N CYS A 42 2.60 8.82 4.20
CA CYS A 42 1.87 9.84 3.45
C CYS A 42 1.03 9.16 2.36
N PHE A 43 -0.23 9.57 2.22
CA PHE A 43 -1.15 9.08 1.20
C PHE A 43 -1.41 10.14 0.14
N ILE A 44 -1.21 9.78 -1.13
CA ILE A 44 -1.58 10.60 -2.28
C ILE A 44 -2.61 9.82 -3.06
N ALA A 45 -3.85 10.32 -3.05
CA ALA A 45 -4.99 9.65 -3.65
C ALA A 45 -5.57 10.47 -4.80
N ILE A 46 -6.13 9.76 -5.78
CA ILE A 46 -7.00 10.32 -6.82
C ILE A 46 -8.34 9.62 -6.68
N GLU A 47 -9.43 10.38 -6.67
CA GLU A 47 -10.78 9.81 -6.62
C GLU A 47 -11.09 9.08 -7.94
N ALA A 48 -11.52 7.82 -7.83
CA ALA A 48 -11.98 7.03 -8.96
C ALA A 48 -13.45 7.38 -9.26
N GLU A 49 -13.76 7.70 -10.52
CA GLU A 49 -15.13 8.04 -10.92
C GLU A 49 -16.03 6.82 -11.18
N ASP A 50 -15.44 5.67 -11.51
CA ASP A 50 -16.14 4.40 -11.71
C ASP A 50 -15.31 3.25 -11.12
N ILE A 51 -15.92 2.52 -10.19
CA ILE A 51 -15.38 1.32 -9.55
C ILE A 51 -16.28 0.09 -9.75
N GLY A 52 -17.41 0.25 -10.45
CA GLY A 52 -18.39 -0.81 -10.68
C GLY A 52 -18.17 -1.56 -11.99
N THR A 53 -17.53 -0.92 -12.97
CA THR A 53 -17.22 -1.54 -14.26
C THR A 53 -15.91 -2.34 -14.19
N VAL A 54 -15.97 -3.64 -14.49
CA VAL A 54 -14.76 -4.48 -14.60
C VAL A 54 -13.97 -4.07 -15.85
N ASN A 55 -12.79 -3.51 -15.64
CA ASN A 55 -11.89 -3.04 -16.68
C ASN A 55 -10.43 -3.05 -16.15
N GLU A 56 -9.45 -3.22 -17.02
CA GLU A 56 -8.02 -3.13 -16.69
C GLU A 56 -7.45 -1.70 -16.88
N GLY A 57 -8.18 -0.83 -17.57
CA GLY A 57 -7.79 0.54 -17.91
C GLY A 57 -8.26 1.60 -16.91
N MET A 58 -7.65 2.79 -17.03
CA MET A 58 -8.07 3.99 -16.30
C MET A 58 -9.19 4.72 -17.04
N THR A 59 -10.09 5.36 -16.29
CA THR A 59 -11.06 6.28 -16.88
C THR A 59 -10.35 7.53 -17.45
N PRO A 60 -10.97 8.27 -18.40
CA PRO A 60 -10.35 9.47 -18.96
C PRO A 60 -9.89 10.48 -17.92
N ARG A 61 -10.69 10.72 -16.87
CA ARG A 61 -10.32 11.66 -15.78
C ARG A 61 -9.12 11.18 -14.98
N LEU A 62 -8.99 9.88 -14.75
CA LEU A 62 -7.81 9.32 -14.08
C LEU A 62 -6.56 9.44 -14.94
N VAL A 63 -6.67 9.25 -16.26
CA VAL A 63 -5.56 9.48 -17.21
C VAL A 63 -5.06 10.92 -17.14
N GLU A 64 -5.98 11.88 -17.10
CA GLU A 64 -5.67 13.32 -16.97
C GLU A 64 -5.07 13.68 -15.60
N ALA A 65 -5.55 13.06 -14.52
CA ALA A 65 -5.07 13.33 -13.16
C ALA A 65 -3.69 12.70 -12.87
N LYS A 66 -3.33 11.60 -13.54
CA LYS A 66 -2.11 10.83 -13.31
C LYS A 66 -0.82 11.70 -13.26
N PRO A 67 -0.54 12.62 -14.20
CA PRO A 67 0.65 13.46 -14.12
C PRO A 67 0.71 14.33 -12.86
N SER A 68 -0.45 14.76 -12.34
CA SER A 68 -0.51 15.55 -11.10
C SER A 68 -0.18 14.72 -9.87
N ALA A 69 -0.69 13.50 -9.78
CA ALA A 69 -0.35 12.58 -8.70
C ALA A 69 1.13 12.22 -8.70
N VAL A 70 1.72 11.97 -9.88
CA VAL A 70 3.17 11.73 -10.00
C VAL A 70 3.98 12.91 -9.48
N ARG A 71 3.60 14.15 -9.84
CA ARG A 71 4.28 15.35 -9.33
C ARG A 71 4.15 15.47 -7.81
N ALA A 72 2.97 15.17 -7.26
CA ALA A 72 2.75 15.20 -5.82
C ALA A 72 3.64 14.18 -5.09
N VAL A 73 3.79 12.95 -5.62
CA VAL A 73 4.71 11.93 -5.07
C VAL A 73 6.15 12.42 -5.08
N LEU A 74 6.61 12.93 -6.23
CA LEU A 74 7.99 13.41 -6.37
C LEU A 74 8.28 14.58 -5.42
N HIS A 75 7.34 15.52 -5.31
CA HIS A 75 7.45 16.63 -4.37
C HIS A 75 7.55 16.14 -2.92
N GLN A 76 6.71 15.18 -2.50
CA GLN A 76 6.79 14.62 -1.15
C GLN A 76 8.13 13.92 -0.89
N ILE A 77 8.66 13.17 -1.87
CA ILE A 77 9.99 12.54 -1.75
C ILE A 77 11.11 13.59 -1.57
N GLU A 78 11.04 14.70 -2.31
CA GLU A 78 11.99 15.81 -2.15
C GLU A 78 11.90 16.44 -0.76
N GLU A 79 10.68 16.69 -0.27
CA GLU A 79 10.43 17.22 1.08
C GLU A 79 10.96 16.26 2.17
N PHE A 80 10.74 14.95 2.03
CA PHE A 80 11.28 13.95 2.94
C PHE A 80 12.81 14.01 3.01
N ARG A 81 13.48 14.01 1.86
CA ARG A 81 14.95 14.09 1.78
C ARG A 81 15.50 15.39 2.36
N ALA A 82 14.81 16.51 2.12
CA ALA A 82 15.22 17.81 2.62
C ALA A 82 15.10 17.91 4.15
N ARG A 83 14.18 17.18 4.78
CA ARG A 83 14.10 17.06 6.25
C ARG A 83 15.21 16.17 6.79
N SER A 84 15.45 15.00 6.20
CA SER A 84 16.46 14.05 6.68
C SER A 84 17.91 14.53 6.53
N GLY A 85 18.20 15.51 5.67
CA GLY A 85 19.53 16.10 5.51
C GLY A 85 19.82 17.29 6.44
N LYS A 86 18.92 17.63 7.36
CA LYS A 86 19.07 18.74 8.33
C LYS A 86 19.44 18.29 9.74
N ASP A 87 19.55 16.98 9.96
CA ASP A 87 20.08 16.36 11.18
C ASP A 87 21.57 16.04 11.04
#